data_AF-A0A2J8RNP4-F1
#
_entry.id   AF-A0A2J8RNP4-F1
#
_cell.length_a   1.000
_cell.length_b   1.000
_cell.length_c   1.000
_cell.angle_alpha   90.00
_cell.angle_beta   90.00
_cell.angle_gamma   90.00
#
_symmetry.space_group_name_H-M   'P 1'
#
loop_
_entity.id
_entity.type
_entity.pdbx_description
1 polymer ?
#
loop_
_entity_poly.entity_id
_entity_poly.type
_entity_poly.pdbx_seq_one_letter_code
_entity_poly.pdbx_strand_id
1 'polypeptide(L)'
;NEMFFGDQVDKCYKCSVKQGQTLFIPTGWIHAVLTPVDCLAFGGNFLHSLNIEMQLKAYEIEKRLSTADLFRFPNFETICWYVGKHILDIFRGLRENRRHPASYLVHGGKALNLAFRAWTRKEALPDHEDEIPETVRTVQLIKDLAREIRLVEFSRGEDDYKAMFQQVAYTTRQ
;
A
#
# COMPACT_ATOMS: atom_id res chain seq x y z
N ASN A 1 -1.23 2.24 35.87
CA ASN A 1 -0.92 3.53 35.25
C ASN A 1 -1.85 3.72 34.09
N GLU A 2 -2.66 4.78 34.10
CA GLU A 2 -3.52 5.17 32.98
C GLU A 2 -2.78 6.24 32.18
N MET A 3 -2.79 6.15 30.85
CA MET A 3 -2.00 7.02 29.97
C MET A 3 -2.84 7.51 28.79
N PHE A 4 -2.73 8.80 28.47
CA PHE A 4 -3.27 9.36 27.23
C PHE A 4 -2.21 9.28 26.12
N PHE A 5 -2.50 8.53 25.05
CA PHE A 5 -1.52 8.27 23.98
C PHE A 5 -1.05 9.56 23.27
N GLY A 6 -1.88 10.61 23.26
CA GLY A 6 -1.51 11.90 22.67
C GLY A 6 -0.33 12.58 23.36
N ASP A 7 -0.03 12.23 24.62
CA ASP A 7 1.12 12.77 25.37
C ASP A 7 2.42 12.00 25.09
N GLN A 8 2.34 10.87 24.38
CA GLN A 8 3.48 9.98 24.08
C GLN A 8 4.07 10.22 22.68
N VAL A 9 3.56 11.22 21.94
CA VAL A 9 3.95 11.51 20.55
C VAL A 9 4.37 12.97 20.40
N ASP A 10 5.23 13.25 19.42
CA ASP A 10 5.75 14.60 19.18
C ASP A 10 4.65 15.65 18.92
N LYS A 11 3.59 15.25 18.20
CA LYS A 11 2.48 16.12 17.84
C LYS A 11 1.16 15.37 17.84
N CYS A 12 0.18 15.95 18.52
CA CYS A 12 -1.22 15.51 18.49
C CYS A 12 -2.07 16.66 17.93
N TYR A 13 -2.77 16.41 16.82
CA TYR A 13 -3.56 17.43 16.13
C TYR A 13 -5.04 17.30 16.48
N LYS A 14 -5.69 18.43 16.79
CA LYS A 14 -7.14 18.51 16.95
C LYS A 14 -7.79 18.93 15.63
N CYS A 15 -8.68 18.10 15.11
CA CYS A 15 -9.53 18.41 13.95
C CYS A 15 -11.00 18.45 14.37
N SER A 16 -11.69 19.56 14.13
CA SER A 16 -13.12 19.68 14.42
C SER A 16 -13.94 19.52 13.15
N VAL A 17 -14.71 18.44 13.09
CA VAL A 17 -15.65 18.15 11.99
C VAL A 17 -17.05 18.62 12.41
N LYS A 18 -17.57 19.62 11.70
CA LYS A 18 -18.88 20.21 11.93
C LYS A 18 -19.94 19.59 11.01
N GLN A 19 -21.21 19.87 11.31
CA GLN A 19 -22.34 19.46 10.47
C GLN A 19 -22.11 19.85 9.01
N GLY A 20 -22.35 18.89 8.10
CA GLY A 20 -22.16 19.06 6.65
C GLY A 20 -20.72 18.90 6.15
N GLN A 21 -19.74 18.68 7.04
CA GLN A 21 -18.35 18.44 6.65
C GLN A 21 -18.05 16.95 6.46
N THR A 22 -17.08 16.65 5.59
CA THR A 22 -16.58 15.29 5.36
C THR A 22 -15.08 15.26 5.64
N LEU A 23 -14.64 14.27 6.40
CA LEU A 23 -13.24 14.04 6.73
C LEU A 23 -12.76 12.74 6.10
N PHE A 24 -11.62 12.78 5.41
CA PHE A 24 -10.90 11.60 4.96
C PHE A 24 -9.67 11.42 5.85
N ILE A 25 -9.59 10.28 6.55
CA ILE A 25 -8.44 9.91 7.37
C ILE A 25 -7.54 8.99 6.52
N PRO A 26 -6.29 9.38 6.21
CA PRO A 26 -5.40 8.55 5.40
C PRO A 26 -4.95 7.27 6.11
N THR A 27 -4.41 6.33 5.33
CA THR A 27 -3.89 5.06 5.82
C THR A 27 -2.93 5.22 7.00
N GLY A 28 -3.16 4.48 8.09
CA GLY A 28 -2.25 4.36 9.24
C GLY A 28 -2.29 5.53 10.23
N TRP A 29 -3.19 6.50 10.06
CA TRP A 29 -3.34 7.61 10.99
C TRP A 29 -4.00 7.16 12.29
N ILE A 30 -3.23 7.21 13.38
CA ILE A 30 -3.73 6.99 14.74
C ILE A 30 -4.62 8.17 15.14
N HIS A 31 -5.84 7.91 15.57
CA HIS A 31 -6.79 8.94 15.94
C HIS A 31 -7.68 8.49 17.11
N ALA A 32 -8.19 9.48 17.85
CA ALA A 32 -9.21 9.31 18.86
C ALA A 32 -10.36 10.27 18.55
N VAL A 33 -11.58 9.88 18.92
CA VAL A 33 -12.80 10.66 18.61
C VAL A 33 -13.46 11.06 19.93
N LEU A 34 -13.74 12.36 20.05
CA LEU A 34 -14.59 12.92 21.09
C LEU A 34 -15.86 13.46 20.42
N THR A 35 -17.02 13.09 20.96
CA THR A 35 -18.33 13.59 20.53
C THR A 35 -18.82 14.62 21.56
N PRO A 36 -18.52 15.92 21.39
CA PRO A 36 -18.81 16.94 22.41
C PRO A 36 -20.29 17.35 22.48
N VAL A 37 -21.07 17.00 21.47
CA VAL A 37 -22.52 17.24 21.35
C VAL A 37 -23.14 16.02 20.66
N ASP A 38 -24.42 15.75 20.92
CA ASP A 38 -25.14 14.66 20.26
C ASP A 38 -24.99 14.74 18.74
N CYS A 39 -24.54 13.64 18.14
CA CYS A 39 -24.09 13.60 16.76
C CYS A 39 -24.60 12.34 16.06
N LEU A 40 -25.10 12.53 14.83
CA LEU A 40 -25.32 11.46 13.87
C LEU A 40 -24.31 11.62 12.74
N ALA A 41 -23.52 10.57 12.48
CA ALA A 41 -22.50 10.56 11.45
C ALA A 41 -22.59 9.28 10.61
N PHE A 42 -22.13 9.39 9.36
CA PHE A 42 -21.93 8.25 8.46
C PHE A 42 -20.45 8.10 8.17
N GLY A 43 -19.99 6.86 8.03
CA GLY A 43 -18.59 6.54 7.78
C GLY A 43 -18.42 5.22 7.05
N GLY A 44 -17.21 5.00 6.55
CA GLY A 44 -16.84 3.77 5.86
C GLY A 44 -15.33 3.67 5.70
N ASN A 45 -14.86 2.44 5.46
CA ASN A 45 -13.45 2.13 5.25
C ASN A 45 -13.25 1.64 3.81
N PHE A 46 -12.11 2.01 3.21
CA PHE A 46 -11.74 1.51 1.89
C PHE A 46 -10.22 1.34 1.81
N LEU A 47 -9.80 0.36 1.00
CA LEU A 47 -8.40 0.15 0.63
C LEU A 47 -8.14 0.81 -0.74
N HIS A 48 -6.90 1.22 -0.99
CA HIS A 48 -6.52 1.86 -2.24
C HIS A 48 -5.06 1.54 -2.65
N SER A 49 -4.71 1.80 -3.91
CA SER A 49 -3.34 1.56 -4.41
C SER A 49 -2.35 2.70 -4.16
N LEU A 50 -2.74 3.78 -3.47
CA LEU A 50 -1.90 4.96 -3.28
C LEU A 50 -0.80 4.77 -2.21
N ASN A 51 -1.07 3.98 -1.17
CA ASN A 51 -0.11 3.70 -0.09
C ASN A 51 -0.21 2.27 0.43
N ILE A 52 0.04 1.32 -0.46
CA ILE A 52 -0.05 -0.12 -0.18
C ILE A 52 0.90 -0.55 0.93
N GLU A 53 2.12 0.00 0.98
CA GLU A 53 3.10 -0.35 2.01
C GLU A 53 2.59 -0.02 3.42
N MET A 54 1.98 1.16 3.61
CA MET A 54 1.41 1.53 4.89
C MET A 54 0.18 0.68 5.24
N GLN A 55 -0.65 0.30 4.26
CA GLN A 55 -1.78 -0.61 4.48
C GLN A 55 -1.30 -1.97 5.00
N LEU A 56 -0.24 -2.54 4.39
CA LEU A 56 0.36 -3.79 4.83
C LEU A 56 0.95 -3.67 6.24
N LYS A 57 1.64 -2.55 6.56
CA LYS A 57 2.17 -2.31 7.90
C LYS A 57 1.07 -2.21 8.96
N ALA A 58 -0.02 -1.50 8.67
CA ALA A 58 -1.16 -1.39 9.58
C ALA A 58 -1.79 -2.77 9.83
N TYR A 59 -2.00 -3.56 8.77
CA TYR A 59 -2.49 -4.94 8.87
C TYR A 59 -1.60 -5.81 9.77
N GLU A 60 -0.28 -5.78 9.59
CA GLU A 60 0.65 -6.57 10.41
C GLU A 60 0.63 -6.16 11.89
N ILE A 61 0.46 -4.86 12.18
CA ILE A 61 0.31 -4.35 13.55
C ILE A 61 -1.00 -4.85 14.16
N GLU A 62 -2.11 -4.77 13.43
CA GLU A 62 -3.42 -5.29 13.87
C GLU A 62 -3.38 -6.79 14.14
N LYS A 63 -2.69 -7.56 13.28
CA LYS A 63 -2.47 -9.00 13.46
C LYS A 63 -1.75 -9.29 14.78
N ARG A 64 -0.68 -8.54 15.08
CA ARG A 64 0.15 -8.69 16.30
C ARG A 64 -0.54 -8.24 17.58
N LEU A 65 -1.33 -7.17 17.53
CA LEU A 65 -1.99 -6.61 18.71
C LEU A 65 -3.28 -7.37 19.09
N SER A 66 -3.65 -8.41 18.33
CA SER A 66 -4.84 -9.23 18.58
C SER A 66 -6.12 -8.40 18.77
N THR A 67 -6.26 -7.31 18.02
CA THR A 67 -7.51 -6.54 17.95
C THR A 67 -8.64 -7.51 17.61
N ALA A 68 -9.72 -7.51 18.39
CA ALA A 68 -10.81 -8.48 18.25
C ALA A 68 -11.20 -8.67 16.76
N ASP A 69 -11.23 -9.93 16.31
CA ASP A 69 -11.33 -10.30 14.89
C ASP A 69 -12.54 -9.68 14.18
N LEU A 70 -13.59 -9.31 14.92
CA LEU A 70 -14.76 -8.61 14.41
C LEU A 70 -14.48 -7.24 13.77
N PHE A 71 -13.34 -6.61 14.09
CA PHE A 71 -13.00 -5.27 13.57
C PHE A 71 -11.96 -5.29 12.44
N ARG A 72 -11.46 -6.47 12.08
CA ARG A 72 -10.49 -6.60 10.98
C ARG A 72 -11.19 -6.55 9.63
N PHE A 73 -10.49 -6.03 8.63
CA PHE A 73 -10.99 -6.10 7.26
C PHE A 73 -11.00 -7.58 6.82
N PRO A 74 -12.18 -8.19 6.54
CA PRO A 74 -12.24 -9.60 6.21
C PRO A 74 -11.54 -9.86 4.87
N ASN A 75 -10.83 -10.99 4.78
CA ASN A 75 -10.16 -11.44 3.56
C ASN A 75 -9.17 -10.39 2.99
N PHE A 76 -8.42 -9.72 3.87
CA PHE A 76 -7.46 -8.69 3.50
C PHE A 76 -6.35 -9.24 2.60
N GLU A 77 -5.82 -10.43 2.88
CA GLU A 77 -4.77 -11.03 2.07
C GLU A 77 -5.34 -11.49 0.72
N THR A 78 -6.58 -12.02 0.72
CA THR A 78 -7.31 -12.39 -0.51
C THR A 78 -7.41 -11.22 -1.49
N ILE A 79 -7.85 -10.05 -1.02
CA ILE A 79 -7.92 -8.87 -1.90
C ILE A 79 -6.52 -8.40 -2.31
N CYS A 80 -5.51 -8.52 -1.44
CA CYS A 80 -4.13 -8.21 -1.81
C CYS A 80 -3.65 -9.08 -2.99
N TRP A 81 -3.96 -10.38 -3.01
CA TRP A 81 -3.62 -11.27 -4.14
C TRP A 81 -4.25 -10.80 -5.46
N TYR A 82 -5.53 -10.42 -5.45
CA TYR A 82 -6.20 -9.88 -6.63
C TYR A 82 -5.60 -8.55 -7.08
N VAL A 83 -5.28 -7.65 -6.14
CA VAL A 83 -4.60 -6.38 -6.43
C VAL A 83 -3.20 -6.64 -7.01
N GLY A 84 -2.46 -7.62 -6.50
CA GLY A 84 -1.16 -8.02 -7.03
C GLY A 84 -1.22 -8.46 -8.49
N LYS A 85 -2.24 -9.25 -8.85
CA LYS A 85 -2.51 -9.64 -10.25
C LYS A 85 -2.85 -8.42 -11.11
N HIS A 86 -3.73 -7.55 -10.61
CA HIS A 86 -4.11 -6.34 -11.34
C HIS A 86 -2.94 -5.37 -11.58
N ILE A 87 -2.07 -5.17 -10.58
CA ILE A 87 -0.86 -4.36 -10.71
C ILE A 87 0.10 -4.97 -11.73
N LEU A 88 0.25 -6.30 -11.75
CA LEU A 88 1.05 -6.98 -12.78
C LEU A 88 0.51 -6.68 -14.19
N ASP A 89 -0.80 -6.74 -14.39
CA ASP A 89 -1.43 -6.45 -15.68
C ASP A 89 -1.23 -4.97 -16.08
N ILE A 90 -1.33 -4.04 -15.12
CA ILE A 90 -1.00 -2.62 -15.36
C ILE A 90 0.46 -2.46 -15.80
N PHE A 91 1.42 -3.09 -15.13
CA PHE A 91 2.83 -2.97 -15.51
C PHE A 91 3.10 -3.52 -16.90
N ARG A 92 2.50 -4.67 -17.25
CA ARG A 92 2.60 -5.24 -18.60
C ARG A 92 2.02 -4.30 -19.64
N GLY A 93 0.80 -3.80 -19.44
CA GLY A 93 0.15 -2.89 -20.37
C GLY A 93 0.93 -1.58 -20.54
N LEU A 94 1.47 -1.02 -19.47
CA LEU A 94 2.32 0.18 -19.56
C LEU A 94 3.61 -0.09 -20.32
N ARG A 95 4.29 -1.21 -20.04
CA ARG A 95 5.52 -1.59 -20.74
C ARG A 95 5.29 -1.83 -22.23
N GLU A 96 4.23 -2.55 -22.60
CA GLU A 96 3.85 -2.78 -24.00
C GLU A 96 3.60 -1.47 -24.74
N ASN A 97 3.01 -0.49 -24.06
CA ASN A 97 2.78 0.87 -24.58
C ASN A 97 3.98 1.82 -24.41
N ARG A 98 5.14 1.32 -23.97
CA ARG A 98 6.36 2.12 -23.70
C ARG A 98 6.12 3.31 -22.76
N ARG A 99 5.31 3.10 -21.72
CA ARG A 99 5.01 4.08 -20.67
C ARG A 99 5.57 3.60 -19.33
N HIS A 100 5.92 4.55 -18.47
CA HIS A 100 6.35 4.24 -17.10
C HIS A 100 5.17 4.32 -16.14
N PRO A 101 5.07 3.39 -15.18
CA PRO A 101 4.14 3.53 -14.06
C PRO A 101 4.53 4.69 -13.16
N ALA A 102 3.55 5.22 -12.42
CA ALA A 102 3.78 6.18 -11.36
C ALA A 102 4.63 5.56 -10.24
N SER A 103 5.41 6.38 -9.53
CA SER A 103 6.33 5.91 -8.49
C SER A 103 5.61 5.16 -7.38
N TYR A 104 4.49 5.68 -6.87
CA TYR A 104 3.72 5.04 -5.79
C TYR A 104 3.26 3.62 -6.16
N LEU A 105 2.97 3.37 -7.44
CA LEU A 105 2.53 2.06 -7.90
C LEU A 105 3.68 1.05 -7.91
N VAL A 106 4.89 1.49 -8.28
CA VAL A 106 6.11 0.66 -8.21
C VAL A 106 6.43 0.32 -6.77
N HIS A 107 6.40 1.30 -5.86
CA HIS A 107 6.64 1.08 -4.43
C HIS A 107 5.58 0.13 -3.83
N GLY A 108 4.31 0.34 -4.15
CA GLY A 108 3.23 -0.53 -3.71
C GLY A 108 3.35 -1.96 -4.24
N GLY A 109 3.68 -2.13 -5.52
CA GLY A 109 3.93 -3.43 -6.13
C GLY A 109 5.10 -4.18 -5.47
N LYS A 110 6.18 -3.47 -5.10
CA LYS A 110 7.30 -4.03 -4.33
C LYS A 110 6.86 -4.51 -2.95
N ALA A 111 6.13 -3.66 -2.21
CA ALA A 111 5.65 -3.99 -0.88
C ALA A 111 4.74 -5.22 -0.90
N LEU A 112 3.79 -5.30 -1.85
CA LEU A 112 2.96 -6.49 -2.06
C LEU A 112 3.78 -7.73 -2.37
N ASN A 113 4.76 -7.62 -3.27
CA ASN A 113 5.56 -8.78 -3.64
C ASN A 113 6.43 -9.28 -2.48
N LEU A 114 6.86 -8.40 -1.58
CA LEU A 114 7.53 -8.77 -0.33
C LEU A 114 6.57 -9.48 0.62
N ALA A 115 5.34 -8.96 0.79
CA ALA A 115 4.31 -9.58 1.61
C ALA A 115 3.92 -10.98 1.09
N PHE A 116 3.68 -11.13 -0.21
CA PHE A 116 3.39 -12.43 -0.82
C PHE A 116 4.49 -13.46 -0.58
N ARG A 117 5.76 -13.05 -0.69
CA ARG A 117 6.89 -13.93 -0.35
C ARG A 117 6.88 -14.31 1.12
N ALA A 118 6.58 -13.37 2.01
CA ALA A 118 6.52 -13.63 3.44
C ALA A 118 5.42 -14.62 3.80
N TRP A 119 4.20 -14.42 3.28
CA TRP A 119 3.02 -15.26 3.53
C TRP A 119 3.15 -16.67 2.91
N THR A 120 3.89 -16.80 1.81
CA THR A 120 4.11 -18.10 1.14
C THR A 120 5.37 -18.85 1.58
N ARG A 121 6.08 -18.39 2.62
CA ARG A 121 7.20 -19.15 3.20
C ARG A 121 6.69 -20.42 3.86
N LYS A 122 7.48 -21.51 3.81
CA LYS A 122 7.08 -22.83 4.30
C LYS A 122 6.55 -22.79 5.75
N GLU A 123 7.25 -22.10 6.64
CA GLU A 123 6.83 -21.93 8.04
C GLU A 123 5.63 -21.02 8.26
N ALA A 124 5.31 -20.11 7.34
CA ALA A 124 4.18 -19.18 7.48
C ALA A 124 2.93 -19.65 6.72
N LEU A 125 3.09 -20.43 5.66
CA LEU A 125 2.02 -20.80 4.73
C LEU A 125 0.75 -21.36 5.42
N PRO A 126 0.83 -22.22 6.45
CA PRO A 126 -0.38 -22.71 7.13
C PRO A 126 -1.26 -21.61 7.73
N ASP A 127 -0.69 -20.46 8.09
CA ASP A 127 -1.43 -19.32 8.65
C ASP A 127 -2.06 -18.41 7.58
N HIS A 128 -1.79 -18.68 6.31
CA HIS A 128 -2.10 -17.79 5.17
C HIS A 128 -2.79 -18.51 4.01
N GLU A 129 -2.73 -19.84 3.95
CA GLU A 129 -3.18 -20.61 2.79
C GLU A 129 -4.68 -20.44 2.47
N ASP A 130 -5.51 -20.30 3.51
CA ASP A 130 -6.96 -20.12 3.38
C ASP A 130 -7.34 -18.80 2.71
N GLU A 131 -6.47 -17.78 2.77
CA GLU A 131 -6.74 -16.49 2.13
C GLU A 131 -6.26 -16.42 0.67
N ILE A 132 -5.56 -17.44 0.17
CA ILE A 132 -5.07 -17.48 -1.22
C ILE A 132 -6.22 -17.87 -2.16
N PRO A 133 -6.64 -17.03 -3.11
CA PRO A 133 -7.68 -17.41 -4.04
C PRO A 133 -7.23 -18.58 -4.93
N GLU A 134 -8.10 -19.58 -5.14
CA GLU A 134 -7.81 -20.76 -5.97
C GLU A 134 -7.37 -20.42 -7.41
N THR A 135 -7.83 -19.27 -7.92
CA THR A 135 -7.48 -18.78 -9.26
C THR A 135 -6.08 -18.17 -9.37
N VAL A 136 -5.37 -18.01 -8.25
CA VAL A 136 -4.07 -17.34 -8.17
C VAL A 136 -2.93 -18.36 -8.08
N ARG A 137 -2.11 -18.40 -9.14
CA ARG A 137 -0.85 -19.17 -9.14
C ARG A 137 0.26 -18.38 -8.44
N THR A 138 0.34 -18.50 -7.11
CA THR A 138 1.21 -17.67 -6.24
C THR A 138 2.67 -17.58 -6.71
N VAL A 139 3.31 -18.73 -6.98
CA VAL A 139 4.72 -18.79 -7.43
C VAL A 139 4.94 -18.03 -8.73
N GLN A 140 4.00 -18.16 -9.68
CA GLN A 140 4.09 -17.49 -10.97
C GLN A 140 3.89 -15.97 -10.81
N LEU A 141 2.87 -15.57 -10.04
CA LEU A 141 2.57 -14.18 -9.78
C LEU A 141 3.76 -13.45 -9.11
N ILE A 142 4.35 -14.03 -8.07
CA ILE A 142 5.51 -13.47 -7.36
C ILE A 142 6.71 -13.28 -8.30
N LYS A 143 6.95 -14.26 -9.18
CA LYS A 143 8.05 -14.21 -10.17
C LYS A 143 7.82 -13.15 -11.23
N ASP A 144 6.61 -13.10 -11.80
CA ASP A 144 6.28 -12.15 -12.85
C ASP A 144 6.24 -10.71 -12.33
N LEU A 145 5.66 -10.49 -11.14
CA LEU A 145 5.64 -9.18 -10.50
C LEU A 145 7.07 -8.69 -10.19
N ALA A 146 7.94 -9.57 -9.68
CA ALA A 146 9.36 -9.25 -9.48
C ALA A 146 10.07 -8.90 -10.79
N ARG A 147 9.76 -9.60 -11.89
CA ARG A 147 10.35 -9.33 -13.21
C ARG A 147 9.94 -7.95 -13.70
N GLU A 148 8.65 -7.65 -13.73
CA GLU A 148 8.14 -6.37 -14.25
C GLU A 148 8.63 -5.18 -13.42
N ILE A 149 8.70 -5.31 -12.08
CA ILE A 149 9.28 -4.27 -11.20
C ILE A 149 10.73 -3.97 -11.61
N ARG A 150 11.57 -4.99 -11.78
CA ARG A 150 12.98 -4.80 -12.17
C ARG A 150 13.13 -4.13 -13.54
N LEU A 151 12.28 -4.50 -14.50
CA LEU A 151 12.28 -3.89 -15.83
C LEU A 151 11.90 -2.40 -15.78
N VAL A 152 10.91 -2.05 -14.95
CA VAL A 152 10.51 -0.65 -14.73
C VAL A 152 11.63 0.17 -14.10
N GLU A 153 12.34 -0.38 -13.11
CA GLU A 153 13.45 0.31 -12.45
C GLU A 153 14.63 0.53 -13.39
N PHE A 154 14.98 -0.49 -14.18
CA PHE A 154 16.07 -0.41 -15.14
C PHE A 154 15.78 0.63 -16.23
N SER A 155 14.58 0.58 -16.83
CA SER A 155 14.18 1.53 -17.89
C SER A 155 14.12 2.98 -17.40
N ARG A 156 13.60 3.23 -16.19
CA ARG A 156 13.64 4.56 -15.58
C ARG A 156 15.06 5.08 -15.40
N GLY A 157 15.98 4.22 -14.94
CA GLY A 157 17.40 4.59 -14.80
C GLY A 157 18.00 5.04 -16.13
N GLU A 158 17.77 4.30 -17.22
CA GLU A 158 18.27 4.68 -18.55
C GLU A 158 17.73 6.04 -19.03
N ASP A 159 16.46 6.32 -18.78
CA ASP A 159 15.85 7.59 -19.20
C ASP A 159 16.34 8.77 -18.36
N ASP A 160 16.55 8.58 -17.05
CA ASP A 160 17.16 9.59 -16.18
C ASP A 160 18.60 9.91 -16.62
N TYR A 161 19.39 8.89 -16.99
CA TYR A 161 20.73 9.10 -17.56
C TYR A 161 20.68 9.88 -18.87
N LYS A 162 19.80 9.52 -19.81
CA LYS A 162 19.64 10.23 -21.09
C LYS A 162 19.22 11.69 -20.88
N ALA A 163 18.28 11.95 -19.97
CA ALA A 163 17.84 13.30 -19.62
C ALA A 163 19.01 14.12 -19.04
N MET A 164 19.82 13.54 -18.16
CA MET A 164 21.01 14.20 -17.60
C MET A 164 22.01 14.58 -18.70
N PHE A 165 22.31 13.68 -19.64
CA PHE A 165 23.23 13.99 -20.75
C PHE A 165 22.68 15.08 -21.68
N GLN A 166 21.39 15.08 -21.99
CA GLN A 166 20.76 16.15 -22.77
C GLN A 166 20.84 17.50 -22.06
N GLN A 167 20.62 17.52 -20.74
CA GLN A 167 20.75 18.72 -19.94
C GLN A 167 22.19 19.26 -19.98
N VAL A 168 23.19 18.40 -19.76
CA VAL A 168 24.62 18.77 -19.80
C VAL A 168 25.03 19.28 -21.19
N ALA A 169 24.56 18.63 -22.26
CA ALA A 169 24.83 19.05 -23.64
C ALA A 169 24.18 20.41 -23.97
N TYR A 170 23.05 20.74 -23.34
CA TYR A 170 22.39 22.05 -23.50
C TYR A 170 23.15 23.15 -22.77
N THR A 171 23.61 22.93 -21.53
CA THR A 171 24.36 23.94 -20.75
C THR A 171 25.77 24.19 -21.26
N THR A 172 26.39 23.24 -21.97
CA THR A 172 27.73 23.43 -22.58
C THR A 172 27.71 24.12 -23.95
N ARG A 173 26.52 24.39 -24.51
CA ARG A 173 26.33 25.13 -25.76
C ARG A 173 25.94 26.61 -25.55
N GLN A 174 25.90 27.09 -24.31
CA GLN A 174 25.80 28.51 -23.94
C GLN A 174 27.15 28.98 -23.41
#